data_AF-A0A2N2JKE2-F1
#
_entry.id   AF-A0A2N2JKE2-F1
#
_cell.length_a   1.000
_cell.length_b   1.000
_cell.length_c   1.000
_cell.angle_alpha   90.00
_cell.angle_beta   90.00
_cell.angle_gamma   90.00
#
_symmetry.space_group_name_H-M   'P 1'
#
loop_
_entity.id
_entity.type
_entity.pdbx_description
1 polymer ?
#
loop_
_entity_poly.entity_id
_entity_poly.type
_entity_poly.pdbx_seq_one_letter_code
_entity_poly.pdbx_strand_id
1 'polypeptide(L)'
;MLDFGRVSGDGVHVPYDPPLSALPAARAARARRSRRALGGAVLLLALGGLILARYAQTRSGDEAALSEGAAHLRAAIDGDPTRWAPAEDAFSRAAHGSIFDAYPIFALEMVRRIKSGSWGQIEAALLPSAEALAAGDLTRAREALALAPTALGHDWMARLLDAVQAAAPPR
;
A
#
# COMPACT_ATOMS: atom_id res chain seq x y z
N MET A 1 -79.24 37.57 27.76
CA MET A 1 -78.22 37.81 28.80
C MET A 1 -78.26 36.61 29.73
N LEU A 2 -77.09 36.05 30.08
CA LEU A 2 -76.76 34.78 30.80
C LEU A 2 -75.89 33.90 29.87
N ASP A 3 -74.58 34.09 29.80
CA ASP A 3 -73.46 33.85 30.75
C ASP A 3 -72.75 32.52 30.43
N PHE A 4 -71.55 32.66 29.87
CA PHE A 4 -70.68 31.58 29.41
C PHE A 4 -69.88 31.08 30.60
N GLY A 5 -70.31 29.97 31.19
CA GLY A 5 -69.57 29.22 32.19
C GLY A 5 -68.23 28.72 31.65
N ARG A 6 -67.19 29.48 31.96
CA ARG A 6 -65.76 29.19 31.74
C ARG A 6 -65.38 27.92 32.50
N VAL A 7 -65.19 26.80 31.80
CA VAL A 7 -64.57 25.60 32.37
C VAL A 7 -63.06 25.83 32.42
N SER A 8 -62.60 26.38 33.54
CA SER A 8 -61.19 26.36 33.92
C SER A 8 -60.82 24.92 34.28
N GLY A 9 -60.31 24.18 33.30
CA GLY A 9 -59.64 22.91 33.56
C GLY A 9 -58.26 23.20 34.12
N ASP A 10 -58.16 23.29 35.45
CA ASP A 10 -56.88 23.23 36.15
C ASP A 10 -56.19 21.92 35.75
N GLY A 11 -55.17 22.05 34.89
CA GLY A 11 -54.25 20.98 34.60
C GLY A 11 -53.48 20.66 35.86
N VAL A 12 -53.94 19.66 36.61
CA VAL A 12 -53.17 19.06 37.70
C VAL A 12 -51.90 18.49 37.05
N HIS A 13 -50.80 19.23 37.17
CA HIS A 13 -49.49 18.76 36.78
C HIS A 13 -49.05 17.72 37.81
N VAL A 14 -49.52 16.48 37.67
CA VAL A 14 -49.05 15.36 38.49
C VAL A 14 -47.56 15.21 38.19
N PRO A 15 -46.65 15.43 39.16
CA PRO A 15 -45.25 15.11 38.97
C PRO A 15 -45.18 13.61 38.69
N TYR A 16 -44.80 13.25 37.46
CA TYR A 16 -44.46 11.88 37.14
C TYR A 16 -43.17 11.57 37.89
N ASP A 17 -43.29 11.08 39.12
CA ASP A 17 -42.19 10.44 39.83
C ASP A 17 -42.04 9.03 39.24
N PRO A 18 -41.01 8.77 38.41
CA PRO A 18 -40.78 7.42 37.93
C PRO A 18 -40.57 6.52 39.15
N PRO A 19 -41.18 5.32 39.19
CA PRO A 19 -41.03 4.43 40.33
C PRO A 19 -39.55 4.16 40.57
N LEU A 20 -39.10 4.21 41.83
CA LEU A 20 -37.69 4.03 42.24
C LEU A 20 -37.08 2.71 41.73
N SER A 21 -37.90 1.73 41.32
CA SER A 21 -37.52 0.48 40.66
C SER A 21 -37.04 0.65 39.20
N ALA A 22 -37.31 1.78 38.55
CA ALA A 22 -36.87 2.09 37.18
C ALA A 22 -35.44 2.67 37.12
N LEU A 23 -34.95 3.28 38.20
CA LEU A 23 -33.60 3.87 38.27
C LEU A 23 -32.47 2.83 38.14
N PRO A 24 -32.53 1.65 38.79
CA PRO A 24 -31.54 0.58 38.60
C PRO A 24 -31.60 -0.03 37.20
N ALA A 25 -32.80 -0.22 36.63
CA ALA A 25 -32.99 -0.79 35.30
C ALA A 25 -32.47 0.14 34.18
N ALA A 26 -32.73 1.45 34.29
CA ALA A 26 -32.20 2.45 33.35
C ALA A 26 -30.67 2.57 33.43
N ARG A 27 -30.09 2.50 34.65
CA ARG A 27 -28.63 2.47 34.85
C ARG A 27 -28.00 1.19 34.30
N ALA A 28 -28.63 0.03 34.52
CA ALA A 28 -28.17 -1.26 33.98
C ALA A 28 -28.25 -1.30 32.44
N ALA A 29 -29.30 -0.74 31.84
CA ALA A 29 -29.43 -0.63 30.39
C ALA A 29 -28.36 0.30 29.78
N ARG A 30 -28.05 1.44 30.42
CA ARG A 30 -26.94 2.33 30.04
C ARG A 30 -25.58 1.64 30.14
N ALA A 31 -25.33 0.93 31.23
CA ALA A 31 -24.09 0.17 31.44
C ALA A 31 -23.92 -0.97 30.42
N ARG A 32 -25.01 -1.63 30.00
CA ARG A 32 -24.97 -2.63 28.92
C ARG A 32 -24.70 -1.99 27.55
N ARG A 33 -25.27 -0.81 27.27
CA ARG A 33 -24.99 -0.05 26.03
C ARG A 33 -23.54 0.43 25.97
N SER A 34 -23.01 0.97 27.06
CA SER A 34 -21.62 1.45 27.11
C SER A 34 -20.61 0.30 27.01
N ARG A 35 -20.90 -0.85 27.63
CA ARG A 35 -20.07 -2.07 27.48
C ARG A 35 -20.09 -2.60 26.04
N ARG A 36 -21.23 -2.53 25.34
CA ARG A 36 -21.30 -2.88 23.91
C ARG A 36 -20.53 -1.90 23.02
N ALA A 37 -20.60 -0.60 23.32
CA ALA A 37 -19.83 0.43 22.60
C ALA A 37 -18.32 0.26 22.81
N LEU A 38 -17.89 -0.01 24.05
CA LEU A 38 -16.49 -0.34 24.38
C LEU A 38 -16.03 -1.62 23.69
N GLY A 39 -16.85 -2.68 23.72
CA GLY A 39 -16.55 -3.93 23.01
C GLY A 39 -16.43 -3.73 21.50
N GLY A 40 -17.32 -2.92 20.91
CA GLY A 40 -17.24 -2.54 19.49
C GLY A 40 -15.99 -1.71 19.16
N ALA A 41 -15.63 -0.75 20.01
CA ALA A 41 -14.42 0.06 19.84
C ALA A 41 -13.15 -0.79 19.94
N VAL A 42 -13.07 -1.72 20.90
CA VAL A 42 -11.95 -2.66 21.03
C VAL A 42 -11.86 -3.57 19.81
N LEU A 43 -12.98 -4.07 19.30
CA LEU A 43 -13.01 -4.90 18.08
C LEU A 43 -12.52 -4.11 16.86
N LEU A 44 -12.96 -2.86 16.70
CA LEU A 44 -12.50 -1.98 15.61
C LEU A 44 -11.00 -1.68 15.71
N LEU A 45 -10.48 -1.43 16.91
CA LEU A 45 -9.05 -1.25 17.14
C LEU A 45 -8.25 -2.52 16.82
N ALA A 46 -8.76 -3.70 17.21
CA ALA A 46 -8.13 -4.97 16.91
C ALA A 46 -8.12 -5.26 15.39
N LEU A 47 -9.24 -5.00 14.70
CA LEU A 47 -9.29 -5.10 13.23
C LEU A 47 -8.34 -4.09 12.56
N GLY A 48 -8.35 -2.83 13.01
CA GLY A 48 -7.45 -1.81 12.49
C GLY A 48 -5.98 -2.19 12.67
N GLY A 49 -5.63 -2.68 13.85
CA GLY A 49 -4.28 -3.19 14.16
C GLY A 49 -3.89 -4.39 13.29
N LEU A 50 -4.80 -5.33 13.05
CA LEU A 50 -4.56 -6.47 12.17
C LEU A 50 -4.37 -6.04 10.71
N ILE A 51 -5.15 -5.08 10.22
CA ILE A 51 -5.00 -4.52 8.87
C ILE A 51 -3.65 -3.81 8.74
N LEU A 52 -3.27 -2.98 9.72
CA LEU A 52 -1.96 -2.32 9.79
C LEU A 52 -0.80 -3.33 9.82
N ALA A 53 -0.90 -4.36 10.66
CA ALA A 53 0.10 -5.41 10.76
C ALA A 53 0.22 -6.20 9.45
N ARG A 54 -0.90 -6.53 8.81
CA ARG A 54 -0.91 -7.21 7.51
C ARG A 54 -0.29 -6.35 6.42
N TYR A 55 -0.60 -5.05 6.41
CA TYR A 55 -0.03 -4.09 5.47
C TYR A 55 1.48 -3.90 5.67
N ALA A 56 1.93 -3.81 6.92
CA ALA A 56 3.36 -3.73 7.23
C ALA A 56 4.10 -5.00 6.79
N GLN A 57 3.48 -6.17 6.98
CA GLN A 57 4.06 -7.46 6.59
C GLN A 57 4.15 -7.60 5.06
N THR A 58 3.12 -7.24 4.31
CA THR A 58 3.16 -7.24 2.83
C THR A 58 4.22 -6.28 2.33
N ARG A 59 4.29 -5.06 2.88
CA ARG A 59 5.29 -4.06 2.48
C ARG A 59 6.72 -4.57 2.71
N SER A 60 7.00 -5.20 3.85
CA SER A 60 8.32 -5.77 4.11
C SER A 60 8.68 -6.92 3.16
N GLY A 61 7.68 -7.73 2.76
CA GLY A 61 7.87 -8.79 1.77
C GLY A 61 8.15 -8.25 0.37
N ASP A 62 7.47 -7.16 -0.02
CA ASP A 62 7.66 -6.51 -1.31
C ASP A 62 9.04 -5.87 -1.41
N GLU A 63 9.49 -5.17 -0.37
CA GLU A 63 10.84 -4.57 -0.32
C GLU A 63 11.94 -5.65 -0.39
N ALA A 64 11.75 -6.79 0.30
CA ALA A 64 12.67 -7.92 0.22
C ALA A 64 12.72 -8.52 -1.19
N ALA A 65 11.56 -8.74 -1.82
CA ALA A 65 11.47 -9.27 -3.18
C ALA A 65 12.07 -8.31 -4.22
N LEU A 66 11.87 -7.00 -4.07
CA LEU A 66 12.51 -5.99 -4.92
C LEU A 66 14.04 -6.01 -4.79
N SER A 67 14.57 -6.11 -3.57
CA SER A 67 16.01 -6.20 -3.32
C SER A 67 16.60 -7.48 -3.90
N GLU A 68 15.91 -8.61 -3.76
CA GLU A 68 16.30 -9.90 -4.34
C GLU A 68 16.31 -9.85 -5.87
N GLY A 69 15.27 -9.26 -6.48
CA GLY A 69 15.18 -9.05 -7.93
C GLY A 69 16.32 -8.19 -8.46
N ALA A 70 16.67 -7.10 -7.77
CA ALA A 70 17.79 -6.24 -8.13
C ALA A 70 19.15 -6.97 -8.03
N ALA A 71 19.36 -7.80 -7.02
CA ALA A 71 20.58 -8.60 -6.87
C ALA A 71 20.73 -9.66 -7.96
N HIS A 72 19.64 -10.35 -8.31
CA HIS A 72 19.65 -11.30 -9.43
C HIS A 72 19.84 -10.60 -10.78
N LEU A 73 19.20 -9.45 -10.99
CA LEU A 73 19.42 -8.64 -12.19
C LEU A 73 20.90 -8.20 -12.29
N ARG A 74 21.49 -7.74 -11.18
CA ARG A 74 22.91 -7.34 -11.14
C ARG A 74 23.83 -8.49 -11.55
N ALA A 75 23.62 -9.68 -10.99
CA ALA A 75 24.39 -10.85 -11.37
C ALA A 75 24.17 -11.27 -12.83
N ALA A 76 22.94 -11.11 -13.36
CA ALA A 76 22.63 -11.42 -14.74
C ALA A 76 23.35 -10.51 -15.74
N ILE A 77 23.39 -9.19 -15.47
CA ILE A 77 24.13 -8.23 -16.30
C ILE A 77 25.65 -8.35 -16.13
N ASP A 78 26.12 -8.84 -14.97
CA ASP A 78 27.54 -9.15 -14.70
C ASP A 78 27.99 -10.50 -15.32
N GLY A 79 27.10 -11.17 -16.08
CA GLY A 79 27.45 -12.32 -16.91
C GLY A 79 26.98 -13.69 -16.42
N ASP A 80 26.12 -13.76 -15.39
CA ASP A 80 25.47 -15.01 -14.97
C ASP A 80 24.05 -15.15 -15.56
N PRO A 81 23.89 -15.76 -16.75
CA PRO A 81 22.59 -15.84 -17.42
C PRO A 81 21.55 -16.67 -16.65
N THR A 82 21.97 -17.49 -15.68
CA THR A 82 21.03 -18.28 -14.86
C THR A 82 20.19 -17.40 -13.93
N ARG A 83 20.61 -16.15 -13.70
CA ARG A 83 19.97 -15.20 -12.78
C ARG A 83 18.83 -14.39 -13.39
N TRP A 84 18.64 -14.45 -14.71
CA TRP A 84 17.50 -13.80 -15.36
C TRP A 84 16.15 -14.31 -14.85
N ALA A 85 15.97 -15.62 -14.77
CA ALA A 85 14.69 -16.20 -14.32
C ALA A 85 14.40 -15.89 -12.83
N PRO A 86 15.36 -16.03 -11.90
CA PRO A 86 15.21 -15.55 -10.52
C PRO A 86 14.88 -14.05 -10.40
N ALA A 87 15.50 -13.20 -11.23
CA ALA A 87 15.19 -11.76 -11.23
C ALA A 87 13.72 -11.49 -11.62
N GLU A 88 13.26 -12.11 -12.71
CA GLU A 88 11.86 -12.00 -13.15
C GLU A 88 10.87 -12.52 -12.09
N ASP A 89 11.17 -13.65 -11.45
CA ASP A 89 10.29 -14.22 -10.42
C ASP A 89 10.20 -13.29 -9.19
N ALA A 90 11.32 -12.76 -8.73
CA ALA A 90 11.34 -11.83 -7.60
C ALA A 90 10.57 -10.53 -7.89
N PHE A 91 10.76 -9.91 -9.06
CA PHE A 91 9.98 -8.72 -9.45
C PHE A 91 8.49 -9.05 -9.67
N SER A 92 8.18 -10.25 -10.19
CA SER A 92 6.81 -10.73 -10.30
C SER A 92 6.15 -10.84 -8.93
N ARG A 93 6.81 -11.45 -7.93
CA ARG A 93 6.30 -11.53 -6.55
C ARG A 93 6.03 -10.14 -5.96
N ALA A 94 6.97 -9.20 -6.14
CA ALA A 94 6.79 -7.81 -5.69
C ALA A 94 5.61 -7.10 -6.40
N ALA A 95 5.37 -7.38 -7.69
CA ALA A 95 4.25 -6.83 -8.44
C ALA A 95 2.89 -7.34 -7.97
N HIS A 96 2.81 -8.57 -7.44
CA HIS A 96 1.56 -9.10 -6.88
C HIS A 96 1.23 -8.53 -5.49
N GLY A 97 2.23 -8.00 -4.77
CA GLY A 97 2.05 -7.47 -3.41
C GLY A 97 1.52 -6.04 -3.35
N SER A 98 1.82 -5.21 -4.37
CA SER A 98 1.46 -3.79 -4.38
C SER A 98 0.56 -3.40 -5.55
N ILE A 99 -0.69 -3.01 -5.25
CA ILE A 99 -1.63 -2.43 -6.23
C ILE A 99 -1.44 -0.91 -6.42
N PHE A 100 -0.69 -0.25 -5.53
CA PHE A 100 -0.56 1.22 -5.51
C PHE A 100 0.79 1.70 -6.06
N ASP A 101 1.77 0.81 -6.22
CA ASP A 101 3.08 1.12 -6.77
C ASP A 101 3.28 0.36 -8.09
N ALA A 102 3.36 1.08 -9.21
CA ALA A 102 3.59 0.49 -10.53
C ALA A 102 5.07 0.12 -10.77
N TYR A 103 5.99 0.53 -9.88
CA TYR A 103 7.42 0.28 -10.02
C TYR A 103 7.79 -1.21 -10.19
N PRO A 104 7.26 -2.17 -9.41
CA PRO A 104 7.62 -3.58 -9.58
C PRO A 104 7.23 -4.13 -10.96
N ILE A 105 6.09 -3.68 -11.51
CA ILE A 105 5.65 -4.04 -12.87
C ILE A 105 6.60 -3.43 -13.90
N PHE A 106 6.96 -2.16 -13.74
CA PHE A 106 7.96 -1.51 -14.60
C PHE A 106 9.29 -2.27 -14.60
N ALA A 107 9.81 -2.62 -13.42
CA ALA A 107 11.07 -3.35 -13.28
C ALA A 107 11.00 -4.74 -13.94
N LEU A 108 9.91 -5.50 -13.71
CA LEU A 108 9.68 -6.78 -14.36
C LEU A 108 9.69 -6.66 -15.89
N GLU A 109 8.95 -5.71 -16.44
CA GLU A 109 8.85 -5.52 -17.89
C GLU A 109 10.17 -5.02 -18.50
N MET A 110 10.90 -4.16 -17.78
CA MET A 110 12.23 -3.72 -18.19
C MET A 110 13.20 -4.91 -18.28
N VAL A 111 13.23 -5.77 -17.25
CA VAL A 111 14.05 -7.00 -17.22
C VAL A 111 13.72 -7.91 -18.39
N ARG A 112 12.44 -8.17 -18.64
CA ARG A 112 11.98 -9.01 -19.77
C ARG A 112 12.39 -8.46 -21.12
N ARG A 113 12.31 -7.14 -21.32
CA ARG A 113 12.70 -6.49 -22.57
C ARG A 113 14.20 -6.54 -22.79
N ILE A 114 15.00 -6.27 -21.75
CA ILE A 114 16.46 -6.39 -21.81
C ILE A 114 16.86 -7.83 -22.15
N LYS A 115 16.34 -8.82 -21.42
CA LYS A 115 16.65 -10.24 -21.63
C LYS A 115 16.30 -10.71 -23.04
N SER A 116 15.15 -10.30 -23.56
CA SER A 116 14.67 -10.72 -24.88
C SER A 116 15.22 -9.87 -26.05
N GLY A 117 15.95 -8.79 -25.76
CA GLY A 117 16.38 -7.83 -26.78
C GLY A 117 15.24 -7.08 -27.45
N SER A 118 14.07 -6.97 -26.80
CA SER A 118 12.88 -6.30 -27.33
C SER A 118 12.95 -4.77 -27.19
N TRP A 119 14.05 -4.18 -27.67
CA TRP A 119 14.38 -2.76 -27.52
C TRP A 119 13.32 -1.81 -28.07
N GLY A 120 12.64 -2.19 -29.16
CA GLY A 120 11.57 -1.40 -29.77
C GLY A 120 10.31 -1.23 -28.90
N GLN A 121 10.20 -1.95 -27.79
CA GLN A 121 9.11 -1.81 -26.81
C GLN A 121 9.49 -0.90 -25.62
N ILE A 122 10.74 -0.43 -25.57
CA ILE A 122 11.19 0.53 -24.58
C ILE A 122 10.90 1.93 -25.12
N GLU A 123 10.44 2.82 -24.25
CA GLU A 123 10.28 4.24 -24.57
C GLU A 123 11.60 4.79 -25.13
N ALA A 124 11.56 5.43 -26.30
CA ALA A 124 12.77 5.84 -27.02
C ALA A 124 13.72 6.72 -26.18
N ALA A 125 13.17 7.53 -25.27
CA ALA A 125 13.95 8.37 -24.37
C ALA A 125 14.73 7.56 -23.30
N LEU A 126 14.22 6.38 -22.89
CA LEU A 126 14.86 5.52 -21.90
C LEU A 126 15.80 4.48 -22.52
N LEU A 127 15.69 4.25 -23.83
CA LEU A 127 16.45 3.22 -24.53
C LEU A 127 17.97 3.31 -24.29
N PRO A 128 18.63 4.48 -24.37
CA PRO A 128 20.08 4.57 -24.13
C PRO A 128 20.47 4.18 -22.69
N SER A 129 19.60 4.45 -21.71
CA SER A 129 19.81 4.03 -20.32
C SER A 129 19.63 2.53 -20.14
N ALA A 130 18.63 1.94 -20.80
CA ALA A 130 18.38 0.50 -20.77
C ALA A 130 19.49 -0.31 -21.44
N GLU A 131 20.00 0.15 -22.58
CA GLU A 131 21.13 -0.47 -23.28
C GLU A 131 22.41 -0.44 -22.43
N ALA A 132 22.70 0.69 -21.78
CA ALA A 132 23.84 0.80 -20.89
C ALA A 132 23.71 -0.08 -19.64
N LEU A 133 22.51 -0.17 -19.05
CA LEU A 133 22.21 -1.11 -17.96
C LEU A 133 22.45 -2.56 -18.40
N ALA A 134 21.98 -2.94 -19.58
CA ALA A 134 22.17 -4.28 -20.12
C ALA A 134 23.64 -4.62 -20.39
N ALA A 135 24.45 -3.62 -20.73
CA ALA A 135 25.90 -3.75 -20.87
C ALA A 135 26.65 -3.79 -19.52
N GLY A 136 25.95 -3.66 -18.38
CA GLY A 136 26.55 -3.61 -17.05
C GLY A 136 27.16 -2.26 -16.67
N ASP A 137 27.08 -1.25 -17.55
CA ASP A 137 27.64 0.09 -17.35
C ASP A 137 26.62 1.01 -16.66
N LEU A 138 26.54 0.89 -15.34
CA LEU A 138 25.59 1.66 -14.52
C LEU A 138 25.87 3.17 -14.53
N THR A 139 27.13 3.56 -14.71
CA THR A 139 27.51 4.98 -14.80
C THR A 139 26.91 5.59 -16.06
N ARG A 140 27.17 4.96 -17.21
CA ARG A 140 26.60 5.39 -18.48
C ARG A 140 25.07 5.31 -18.49
N ALA A 141 24.49 4.31 -17.82
CA ALA A 141 23.04 4.19 -17.69
C ALA A 141 22.43 5.40 -16.96
N ARG A 142 23.09 5.92 -15.92
CA ARG A 142 22.65 7.13 -15.21
C ARG A 142 22.86 8.40 -16.03
N GLU A 143 24.01 8.53 -16.69
CA GLU A 143 24.27 9.67 -17.58
C GLU A 143 23.24 9.75 -18.70
N ALA A 144 22.92 8.61 -19.33
CA ALA A 144 21.88 8.50 -20.33
C ALA A 144 20.50 8.87 -19.78
N LEU A 145 20.16 8.42 -18.57
CA LEU A 145 18.88 8.73 -17.94
C LEU A 145 18.73 10.24 -17.65
N ALA A 146 19.81 10.89 -17.21
CA ALA A 146 19.82 12.32 -16.92
C ALA A 146 19.52 13.20 -18.16
N LEU A 147 19.74 12.67 -19.37
CA LEU A 147 19.38 13.32 -20.63
C LEU A 147 17.89 13.18 -21.00
N ALA A 148 17.14 12.36 -20.27
CA ALA A 148 15.72 12.06 -20.51
C ALA A 148 14.80 12.37 -19.31
N PRO A 149 14.86 13.57 -18.71
CA PRO A 149 14.14 13.90 -17.46
C PRO A 149 12.62 13.91 -17.60
N THR A 150 12.10 13.98 -18.83
CA THR A 150 10.65 14.01 -19.11
C THR A 150 10.08 12.66 -19.53
N ALA A 151 10.90 11.61 -19.55
CA ALA A 151 10.43 10.27 -19.90
C ALA A 151 9.45 9.76 -18.85
N LEU A 152 8.37 9.10 -19.28
CA LEU A 152 7.32 8.64 -18.35
C LEU A 152 7.86 7.65 -17.31
N GLY A 153 8.82 6.81 -17.71
CA GLY A 153 9.48 5.87 -16.82
C GLY A 153 10.75 6.40 -16.14
N HIS A 154 11.05 7.71 -16.20
CA HIS A 154 12.30 8.26 -15.68
C HIS A 154 12.55 7.88 -14.21
N ASP A 155 11.59 8.17 -13.32
CA ASP A 155 11.75 7.95 -11.88
C ASP A 155 11.84 6.46 -11.53
N TRP A 156 11.11 5.61 -12.26
CA TRP A 156 11.19 4.17 -12.09
C TRP A 156 12.50 3.59 -12.60
N MET A 157 13.03 4.12 -13.70
CA MET A 157 14.35 3.75 -14.20
C MET A 157 15.44 4.18 -13.21
N ALA A 158 15.36 5.39 -12.66
CA ALA A 158 16.28 5.87 -11.64
C ALA A 158 16.27 4.94 -10.41
N ARG A 159 15.07 4.59 -9.92
CA ARG A 159 14.89 3.68 -8.78
C ARG A 159 15.43 2.27 -9.07
N LEU A 160 15.29 1.77 -10.30
CA LEU A 160 15.87 0.49 -10.70
C LEU A 160 17.40 0.54 -10.69
N LEU A 161 17.99 1.61 -11.24
CA LEU A 161 19.45 1.82 -11.24
C LEU A 161 19.99 1.95 -9.81
N ASP A 162 19.29 2.64 -8.92
CA ASP A 162 19.62 2.71 -7.49
C ASP A 162 19.60 1.33 -6.84
N ALA A 163 18.55 0.55 -7.09
CA ALA A 163 18.42 -0.79 -6.53
C ALA A 163 19.52 -1.73 -7.02
N VAL A 164 19.83 -1.72 -8.33
CA VAL A 164 20.90 -2.55 -8.93
C VAL A 164 22.28 -2.13 -8.42
N GLN A 165 22.52 -0.82 -8.25
CA GLN A 165 23.78 -0.30 -7.71
C GLN A 165 23.98 -0.69 -6.24
N ALA A 166 22.90 -0.67 -5.45
CA ALA A 166 22.94 -1.01 -4.02
C ALA A 166 22.98 -2.53 -3.77
N ALA A 167 22.57 -3.34 -4.76
CA ALA A 167 22.50 -4.78 -4.60
C ALA A 167 23.90 -5.42 -4.61
N ALA A 168 24.22 -6.13 -3.53
CA ALA A 168 25.35 -7.04 -3.52
C ALA A 168 25.03 -8.26 -4.41
N PRO A 169 26.02 -8.80 -5.15
CA PRO A 169 25.80 -10.02 -5.90
C PRO A 169 25.38 -11.16 -4.94
N PRO A 170 24.36 -11.96 -5.30
CA PRO A 170 23.93 -13.10 -4.49
C PRO A 170 25.10 -14.09 -4.37
N ARG A 171 25.35 -14.56 -3.15
CA ARG A 171 26.38 -15.58 -2.86
C ARG A 171 26.04 -16.94 -3.45
#